data_AF-A0A2M7M3V9-F1
#
_entry.id   AF-A0A2M7M3V9-F1
#
_cell.length_a   1.000
_cell.length_b   1.000
_cell.length_c   1.000
_cell.angle_alpha   90.00
_cell.angle_beta   90.00
_cell.angle_gamma   90.00
#
_symmetry.space_group_name_H-M   'P 1'
#
loop_
_entity.id
_entity.type
_entity.pdbx_description
1 polymer ?
#
loop_
_entity_poly.entity_id
_entity_poly.type
_entity_poly.pdbx_seq_one_letter_code
_entity_poly.pdbx_strand_id
1 'polypeptide(L)' 'MSRSNSPIGIFDSGIGGLTVVKQFLACLPEEKIVYFGDTARVPYGSKSKATVIKFALQNLR' A
#
# COMPACT_ATOMS: atom_id res chain seq x y z
N MET A 1 4.57 21.72 17.19
CA MET A 1 4.72 20.84 16.00
C MET A 1 3.35 20.46 15.49
N SER A 2 2.98 20.89 14.29
CA SER A 2 1.76 20.43 13.63
C SER A 2 1.99 18.96 13.25
N ARG A 3 1.36 18.01 13.96
CA ARG A 3 1.20 16.67 13.41
C ARG A 3 0.33 16.84 12.17
N SER A 4 0.87 16.59 10.99
CA SER A 4 0.04 16.50 9.80
C SER A 4 -0.98 15.40 10.06
N ASN A 5 -2.26 15.74 10.08
CA ASN A 5 -3.36 14.80 10.33
C ASN A 5 -3.63 13.87 9.13
N SER A 6 -2.58 13.62 8.34
CA SER A 6 -2.60 12.90 7.07
C SER A 6 -2.47 11.40 7.35
N PRO A 7 -3.27 10.56 6.68
CA PRO A 7 -3.19 9.11 6.86
C PRO A 7 -1.90 8.53 6.25
N ILE A 8 -1.48 7.37 6.75
CA ILE A 8 -0.46 6.52 6.15
C ILE A 8 -1.09 5.78 4.96
N GLY A 9 -0.58 6.05 3.76
CA GLY A 9 -0.95 5.32 2.56
C GLY A 9 -0.15 4.02 2.41
N ILE A 10 -0.82 2.89 2.27
CA ILE A 10 -0.22 1.58 1.98
C ILE A 10 -0.80 1.09 0.67
N PHE A 11 0.06 0.67 -0.27
CA PHE A 11 -0.38 0.03 -1.50
C PHE A 11 0.22 -1.37 -1.64
N ASP A 12 -0.53 -2.28 -2.25
CA ASP A 12 -0.09 -3.62 -2.59
C ASP A 12 -0.73 -4.04 -3.92
N SER A 13 -0.22 -5.12 -4.51
CA SER A 13 -0.85 -5.74 -5.67
C SER A 13 -2.24 -6.32 -5.36
N GLY A 14 -2.56 -6.72 -4.12
CA GLY A 14 -3.86 -7.36 -3.85
C GLY A 14 -4.29 -7.34 -2.39
N ILE A 15 -4.87 -8.45 -1.92
CA ILE A 15 -5.32 -8.59 -0.51
C ILE A 15 -4.19 -9.01 0.45
N GLY A 16 -3.06 -9.47 -0.08
CA GLY A 16 -1.94 -9.99 0.72
C GLY A 16 -1.34 -8.95 1.66
N GLY A 17 -1.29 -7.69 1.22
CA GLY A 17 -0.80 -6.56 2.01
C GLY A 17 -1.62 -6.24 3.26
N LEU A 18 -2.85 -6.76 3.40
CA LEU A 18 -3.63 -6.60 4.63
C LEU A 18 -2.97 -7.26 5.85
N THR A 19 -2.09 -8.25 5.63
CA THR A 19 -1.27 -8.82 6.70
C THR A 19 -0.31 -7.79 7.31
N VAL A 20 0.24 -6.90 6.47
CA VAL A 20 1.10 -5.78 6.90
C VAL A 20 0.26 -4.70 7.56
N VAL A 21 -0.91 -4.36 7.00
CA VAL A 21 -1.85 -3.40 7.62
C VAL A 21 -2.22 -3.85 9.04
N LYS A 22 -2.49 -5.14 9.25
CA LYS A 22 -2.79 -5.69 10.57
C LYS A 22 -1.66 -5.43 11.58
N GLN A 23 -0.40 -5.53 11.17
CA GLN A 23 0.74 -5.23 12.03
C GLN A 23 0.88 -3.72 12.29
N PHE A 24 0.62 -2.88 11.29
CA PHE A 24 0.57 -1.43 11.50
C PHE A 24 -0.49 -1.03 12.52
N LEU A 25 -1.71 -1.58 12.42
CA LEU A 25 -2.79 -1.30 13.39
C LEU A 25 -2.44 -1.75 14.81
N ALA A 26 -1.63 -2.81 14.96
CA ALA A 26 -1.17 -3.28 16.26
C ALA A 26 -0.07 -2.38 16.86
N CYS A 27 0.89 -1.93 16.03
CA CYS A 27 2.01 -1.09 16.47
C CYS A 27 1.68 0.40 16.57
N LEU A 28 0.72 0.87 15.78
CA LEU A 28 0.35 2.28 15.60
C LEU A 28 -1.18 2.42 15.65
N PRO A 29 -1.83 2.13 16.80
CA PRO A 29 -3.29 2.08 16.91
C PRO A 29 -3.97 3.44 16.67
N GLU A 30 -3.25 4.55 16.86
CA GLU A 30 -3.76 5.91 16.70
C GLU A 30 -3.60 6.46 15.27
N GLU A 31 -2.87 5.75 14.40
CA GLU A 31 -2.61 6.21 13.04
C GLU A 31 -3.76 5.84 12.09
N LYS A 32 -4.15 6.79 11.24
CA LYS A 32 -5.12 6.53 10.18
C LYS A 32 -4.41 5.87 9.00
N ILE A 33 -4.91 4.73 8.53
CA ILE A 33 -4.33 3.99 7.42
C ILE A 33 -5.30 3.99 6.24
N VAL A 34 -4.79 4.29 5.04
CA VAL A 34 -5.49 4.12 3.77
C VAL A 34 -4.79 3.01 3.00
N TYR A 35 -5.51 1.93 2.69
CA TYR A 35 -4.98 0.81 1.93
C TYR A 35 -5.51 0.80 0.50
N PHE A 36 -4.63 0.66 -0.48
CA PHE A 36 -4.98 0.51 -1.89
C PHE A 36 -4.44 -0.81 -2.45
N GLY A 37 -5.35 -1.71 -2.87
CA GLY A 37 -4.98 -2.96 -3.53
C GLY A 37 -5.17 -2.86 -5.05
N ASP A 38 -4.08 -2.97 -5.82
CA ASP A 38 -4.09 -2.98 -7.30
C ASP A 38 -4.50 -4.35 -7.88
N THR A 39 -5.69 -4.80 -7.49
CA THR A 39 -6.21 -6.13 -7.83
C THR A 39 -6.37 -6.35 -9.34
N ALA A 40 -6.53 -5.27 -10.11
CA ALA A 40 -6.65 -5.31 -11.57
C ALA A 40 -5.36 -5.76 -12.29
N ARG A 41 -4.20 -5.69 -11.61
CA ARG A 41 -2.88 -5.99 -12.19
C ARG A 41 -2.15 -7.13 -11.50
N VAL A 42 -2.86 -7.92 -10.68
CA VAL A 42 -2.33 -9.11 -10.00
C VAL A 42 -1.96 -10.22 -10.99
N PRO A 43 -0.92 -11.03 -10.72
CA PRO A 43 0.12 -10.84 -9.69
C PRO A 43 1.30 -10.01 -10.21
N TYR A 44 1.90 -9.20 -9.35
CA TYR A 44 3.14 -8.48 -9.69
C TYR A 44 4.33 -9.42 -9.85
N GLY A 45 4.34 -10.55 -9.14
CA GLY A 45 5.47 -11.50 -9.13
C GLY A 45 5.81 -12.08 -10.51
N SER A 46 4.85 -12.12 -11.44
CA SER A 46 5.09 -12.60 -12.81
C SER A 46 5.49 -11.49 -13.79
N LYS A 47 5.64 -10.25 -13.33
CA LYS A 47 5.91 -9.08 -14.18
C LYS A 47 7.38 -8.70 -14.15
N SER A 48 7.82 -8.01 -15.20
CA SER A 48 9.18 -7.46 -15.24
C SER A 48 9.36 -6.37 -14.18
N LYS A 49 10.60 -6.16 -13.73
CA LYS A 49 10.95 -5.08 -12.79
C LYS A 49 10.46 -3.71 -13.30
N ALA A 50 10.65 -3.42 -14.58
CA ALA A 50 10.21 -2.16 -15.19
C ALA A 50 8.69 -1.99 -15.13
N THR A 51 7.94 -3.06 -15.36
CA THR A 51 6.48 -3.08 -15.24
C THR A 51 6.03 -2.81 -13.81
N VAL A 52 6.65 -3.47 -12.82
CA VAL A 52 6.31 -3.27 -11.40
C VAL A 52 6.57 -1.83 -10.96
N ILE A 53 7.72 -1.25 -11.37
CA ILE A 53 8.03 0.17 -11.09
C ILE A 53 6.97 1.08 -11.71
N LYS A 54 6.56 0.83 -12.95
CA LYS A 54 5.52 1.60 -13.62
C LYS A 54 4.19 1.55 -12.85
N PHE A 55 3.76 0.36 -12.44
CA PHE A 55 2.51 0.22 -11.67
C PHE A 55 2.59 0.90 -10.31
N ALA A 56 3.71 0.75 -9.59
CA ALA A 56 3.93 1.44 -8.32
C ALA A 56 3.79 2.96 -8.47
N LEU A 57 4.40 3.56 -9.49
CA LEU A 57 4.28 4.99 -9.77
C LEU A 57 2.86 5.41 -10.18
N GLN A 58 2.11 4.53 -10.87
CA GLN A 58 0.72 4.80 -11.24
C GLN A 58 -0.22 4.76 -10.04
N ASN A 59 0.07 3.95 -9.02
CA ASN A 59 -0.76 3.82 -7.82
C ASN A 59 -0.54 4.96 -6.81
N LEU A 60 0.49 5.80 -7.01
CA LEU A 60 0.80 6.98 -6.20
C LEU A 60 0.19 8.27 -6.77
N ARG A 61 -0.52 8.20 -7.89
CA ARG A 61 -1.17 9.33 -8.56
C ARG A 61 -2.66 9.34 -8.25
#